data_AF-A0A3D5XBW0-F1
#
_entry.id   AF-A0A3D5XBW0-F1
#
_cell.length_a   1.000
_cell.length_b   1.000
_cell.length_c   1.000
_cell.angle_alpha   90.00
_cell.angle_beta   90.00
_cell.angle_gamma   90.00
#
_symmetry.space_group_name_H-M   'P 1'
#
loop_
_entity.id
_entity.type
_entity.pdbx_description
1 polymer ?
#
loop_
_entity_poly.entity_id
_entity_poly.type
_entity_poly.pdbx_seq_one_letter_code
_entity_poly.pdbx_strand_id
1 'polypeptide(L)'
;MSVENNKRIEFIDAQAQPKNAKRKGNFRDIINGNILSRENVTNQIPYILFLAVLAIFYIGNRYKYEKLIRSEQTLQIEVKNLRAESITTASQLMFISKQSQVARLIKERNLDLEESVTPPKKIKTR
;
A
#
# COMPACT_ATOMS: atom_id res chain seq x y z
N MET A 1 -64.97 11.50 -61.54
CA MET A 1 -63.70 11.14 -62.20
C MET A 1 -62.62 11.92 -61.47
N SER A 2 -62.10 11.35 -60.37
CA SER A 2 -60.80 10.64 -60.31
C SER A 2 -59.65 11.68 -60.33
N VAL A 3 -58.75 11.83 -59.37
CA VAL A 3 -58.20 10.97 -58.31
C VAL A 3 -57.58 11.86 -57.22
N GLU A 4 -57.52 11.30 -56.04
CA GLU A 4 -56.87 11.68 -54.79
C GLU A 4 -55.32 11.84 -54.85
N ASN A 5 -54.79 12.49 -53.81
CA ASN A 5 -53.48 12.21 -53.18
C ASN A 5 -52.21 12.85 -53.77
N ASN A 6 -51.60 13.76 -53.01
CA ASN A 6 -50.58 13.42 -52.01
C ASN A 6 -49.51 14.53 -51.91
N LYS A 7 -49.36 15.02 -50.69
CA LYS A 7 -48.39 16.01 -50.23
C LYS A 7 -46.99 15.40 -50.33
N ARG A 8 -46.19 15.79 -51.33
CA ARG A 8 -44.74 15.56 -51.31
C ARG A 8 -44.05 16.83 -50.82
N ILE A 9 -43.88 16.86 -49.51
CA ILE A 9 -42.86 17.67 -48.86
C ILE A 9 -41.55 17.18 -49.47
N GLU A 10 -40.89 18.03 -50.25
CA GLU A 10 -39.51 17.77 -50.65
C GLU A 10 -38.68 17.81 -49.36
N PHE A 11 -38.38 16.62 -48.85
CA PHE A 11 -37.29 16.44 -47.93
C PHE A 11 -36.05 16.89 -48.70
N ILE A 12 -35.53 18.06 -48.37
CA ILE A 12 -34.14 18.38 -48.62
C ILE A 12 -33.38 17.18 -48.09
N ASP A 13 -32.78 16.39 -48.99
CA ASP A 13 -31.88 15.32 -48.63
C ASP A 13 -30.94 15.93 -47.59
N ALA A 14 -31.06 15.45 -46.35
CA ALA A 14 -30.16 15.83 -45.30
C ALA A 14 -28.79 15.42 -45.84
N GLN A 15 -28.05 16.39 -46.39
CA GLN A 15 -26.67 16.24 -46.74
C GLN A 15 -26.06 15.59 -45.51
N ALA A 16 -25.65 14.32 -45.65
CA ALA A 16 -24.99 13.61 -44.59
C ALA A 16 -23.71 14.39 -44.33
N GLN A 17 -23.78 15.33 -43.38
CA GLN A 17 -22.64 16.09 -42.95
C GLN A 17 -21.57 15.05 -42.62
N PRO A 18 -20.33 15.21 -43.14
CA PRO A 18 -19.27 14.29 -42.80
C PRO A 18 -19.16 14.31 -41.29
N LYS A 19 -19.53 13.19 -40.65
CA LYS A 19 -19.39 13.03 -39.20
C LYS A 19 -17.93 13.32 -38.90
N ASN A 20 -17.66 14.49 -38.34
CA ASN A 20 -16.35 14.92 -37.88
C ASN A 20 -15.78 13.79 -37.04
N ALA A 21 -14.92 12.99 -37.68
CA ALA A 21 -14.30 11.84 -37.09
C ALA A 21 -13.31 12.39 -36.08
N LYS A 22 -13.80 12.43 -34.83
CA LYS A 22 -13.09 12.74 -33.59
C LYS A 22 -11.59 12.53 -33.73
N ARG A 23 -10.83 13.57 -33.42
CA ARG A 23 -9.36 13.70 -33.23
C ARG A 23 -8.67 12.44 -32.65
N LYS A 24 -8.66 11.34 -33.41
CA LYS A 24 -8.04 10.04 -33.08
C LYS A 24 -6.79 9.78 -33.93
N GLY A 25 -6.35 10.75 -34.73
CA GLY A 25 -5.16 10.63 -35.58
C GLY A 25 -3.89 10.53 -34.76
N ASN A 26 -3.67 11.44 -33.82
CA ASN A 26 -2.35 11.62 -33.21
C ASN A 26 -1.83 10.38 -32.46
N PHE A 27 -2.65 9.68 -31.67
CA PHE A 27 -2.17 8.47 -30.97
C PHE A 27 -1.97 7.28 -31.92
N ARG A 28 -2.82 7.14 -32.94
CA ARG A 28 -2.68 6.08 -33.95
C ARG A 28 -1.44 6.31 -34.81
N ASP A 29 -1.19 7.55 -35.19
CA ASP A 29 -0.03 7.94 -36.00
C ASP A 29 1.30 7.78 -35.24
N ILE A 30 1.27 7.93 -33.90
CA ILE A 30 2.41 7.62 -33.02
C ILE A 30 2.66 6.11 -32.96
N ILE A 31 1.61 5.29 -32.77
CA ILE A 31 1.72 3.82 -32.71
C ILE A 31 2.13 3.23 -34.07
N ASN A 32 1.66 3.81 -35.18
CA ASN A 32 1.99 3.39 -36.54
C ASN A 32 3.41 3.81 -36.98
N GLY A 33 4.17 4.52 -36.14
CA GLY A 33 5.56 4.86 -36.42
C GLY A 33 5.77 5.99 -37.43
N ASN A 34 4.70 6.62 -37.94
CA ASN A 34 4.81 7.71 -38.91
C ASN A 34 5.54 8.94 -38.32
N ILE A 35 5.57 9.08 -36.99
CA ILE A 35 6.34 10.12 -36.31
C ILE A 35 7.84 9.79 -36.19
N LEU A 36 8.23 8.51 -36.22
CA LEU A 36 9.63 8.08 -36.16
C LEU A 36 10.36 8.29 -37.50
N SER A 37 9.63 8.25 -38.62
CA SER A 37 10.15 8.48 -39.97
C SER A 37 10.40 9.95 -40.32
N ARG A 38 10.12 10.88 -39.40
CA ARG A 38 10.47 12.29 -39.58
C ARG A 38 11.96 12.45 -39.38
N GLU A 39 12.62 13.11 -40.32
CA GLU A 39 14.08 13.39 -40.37
C GLU A 39 14.65 13.89 -39.03
N ASN A 40 13.92 14.75 -38.32
CA ASN A 40 14.32 15.28 -37.01
C ASN A 40 14.29 14.21 -35.89
N VAL A 41 13.35 13.26 -35.95
CA VAL A 41 13.16 12.20 -34.95
C VAL A 41 14.07 11.01 -35.24
N THR A 42 14.31 10.70 -36.51
CA THR A 42 15.23 9.64 -36.93
C THR A 42 16.65 9.87 -36.40
N ASN A 43 17.13 11.11 -36.40
CA ASN A 43 18.43 11.47 -35.82
C ASN A 43 18.50 11.32 -34.29
N GLN A 44 17.36 11.24 -33.60
CA GLN A 44 17.25 11.13 -32.14
C GLN A 44 16.79 9.75 -31.66
N ILE A 45 16.63 8.77 -32.58
CA ILE A 45 16.36 7.36 -32.26
C ILE A 45 17.22 6.82 -31.10
N PRO A 46 18.56 7.00 -31.07
CA PRO A 46 19.38 6.48 -29.97
C PRO A 46 19.01 7.10 -28.61
N TYR A 47 18.59 8.36 -28.58
CA TYR A 47 18.15 9.02 -27.35
C TYR A 47 16.78 8.52 -26.86
N ILE A 48 15.84 8.28 -27.79
CA ILE A 48 14.53 7.69 -27.45
C ILE A 48 14.72 6.27 -26.91
N LEU A 49 15.63 5.50 -27.49
CA LEU A 49 15.94 4.15 -27.05
C LEU A 49 16.59 4.16 -25.65
N PHE A 50 17.48 5.12 -25.39
CA PHE A 50 18.03 5.35 -24.06
C PHE A 50 16.93 5.65 -23.02
N LEU A 51 15.98 6.53 -23.35
CA LEU A 51 14.83 6.81 -22.47
C LEU A 51 13.94 5.57 -22.26
N ALA A 52 13.73 4.74 -23.28
CA ALA A 52 12.99 3.50 -23.15
C ALA A 52 13.69 2.52 -22.20
N VAL A 53 15.01 2.39 -22.29
CA VAL A 53 15.81 1.58 -21.35
C VAL A 53 15.70 2.13 -19.92
N LEU A 54 15.79 3.44 -19.73
CA LEU A 54 15.56 4.07 -18.42
C LEU A 54 14.16 3.80 -17.88
N ALA A 55 13.13 3.85 -18.74
CA ALA A 55 11.76 3.55 -18.36
C ALA A 55 11.60 2.09 -17.89
N ILE A 56 12.21 1.14 -18.61
CA ILE A 56 12.23 -0.28 -18.20
C ILE A 56 12.94 -0.43 -16.85
N PHE A 57 14.09 0.21 -16.69
CA PHE A 57 14.85 0.17 -15.44
C PHE A 57 14.05 0.78 -14.27
N TYR A 58 13.36 1.89 -14.53
CA TYR A 58 12.50 2.56 -13.55
C TYR A 58 11.33 1.67 -13.10
N ILE A 59 10.64 1.03 -14.05
CA ILE A 59 9.55 0.09 -13.74
C ILE A 59 10.10 -1.10 -12.93
N GLY A 60 11.24 -1.66 -13.34
CA GLY A 60 11.88 -2.76 -12.61
C GLY A 60 12.25 -2.40 -11.17
N ASN A 61 12.79 -1.20 -10.95
CA ASN A 61 13.07 -0.70 -9.61
C ASN A 61 11.79 -0.48 -8.80
N ARG A 62 10.75 0.09 -9.41
CA ARG A 62 9.46 0.33 -8.75
C ARG A 62 8.84 -0.94 -8.15
N TYR A 63 8.87 -2.06 -8.88
CA TYR A 63 8.37 -3.35 -8.37
C TYR A 63 9.15 -3.85 -7.14
N LYS A 64 10.46 -3.57 -7.06
CA LYS A 64 11.26 -3.93 -5.87
C LYS A 64 10.86 -3.11 -4.65
N TYR A 65 10.63 -1.81 -4.84
CA TYR A 65 10.17 -0.93 -3.75
C TYR A 65 8.81 -1.34 -3.19
N GLU A 66 7.87 -1.77 -4.03
CA GLU A 66 6.54 -2.18 -3.57
C GLU A 66 6.59 -3.41 -2.65
N LYS A 67 7.46 -4.38 -2.96
CA LYS A 67 7.67 -5.56 -2.09
C LYS A 67 8.36 -5.16 -0.79
N LEU A 68 9.35 -4.28 -0.86
CA LEU A 68 10.11 -3.83 0.29
C LEU A 68 9.23 -3.06 1.29
N ILE A 69 8.35 -2.20 0.79
CA ILE A 69 7.39 -1.45 1.60
C ILE A 69 6.44 -2.39 2.34
N ARG A 70 5.92 -3.44 1.67
CA ARG A 70 5.06 -4.43 2.35
C ARG A 70 5.81 -5.16 3.46
N SER A 71 7.04 -5.62 3.19
CA SER A 71 7.83 -6.30 4.21
C SER A 71 8.16 -5.38 5.38
N GLU A 72 8.50 -4.12 5.11
CA GLU A 72 8.81 -3.14 6.15
C GLU A 72 7.62 -2.96 7.11
N GLN A 73 6.41 -2.82 6.58
CA GLN A 73 5.19 -2.72 7.38
C GLN A 73 4.97 -3.96 8.27
N THR A 74 5.16 -5.17 7.72
CA THR A 74 5.01 -6.40 8.49
C THR A 74 6.05 -6.50 9.60
N LEU A 75 7.32 -6.19 9.31
CA LEU A 75 8.39 -6.20 10.31
C LEU A 75 8.13 -5.19 11.43
N GLN A 76 7.65 -3.99 11.12
CA GLN A 76 7.31 -2.99 12.13
C GLN A 76 6.19 -3.47 13.08
N ILE A 77 5.17 -4.12 12.53
CA ILE A 77 4.08 -4.71 13.32
C ILE A 77 4.63 -5.82 14.22
N GLU A 78 5.50 -6.69 13.71
CA GLU A 78 6.10 -7.78 14.46
C GLU A 78 6.95 -7.26 15.63
N VAL A 79 7.81 -6.27 15.39
CA VAL A 79 8.60 -5.62 16.44
C VAL A 79 7.70 -5.00 17.51
N LYS A 80 6.61 -4.35 17.10
CA LYS A 80 5.64 -3.76 18.04
C LYS A 80 4.95 -4.85 18.88
N ASN A 81 4.56 -5.95 18.26
CA ASN A 81 3.93 -7.08 18.95
C ASN A 81 4.90 -7.74 19.94
N LEU A 82 6.13 -8.05 19.53
CA LEU A 82 7.17 -8.59 20.40
C LEU A 82 7.44 -7.68 21.61
N ARG A 83 7.48 -6.36 21.39
CA ARG A 83 7.63 -5.40 22.48
C ARG A 83 6.44 -5.45 23.43
N ALA A 84 5.21 -5.46 22.92
CA ALA A 84 4.01 -5.56 23.74
C ALA A 84 3.97 -6.87 24.54
N GLU A 85 4.35 -7.97 23.93
CA GLU A 85 4.44 -9.28 24.56
C GLU A 85 5.48 -9.28 25.69
N SER A 86 6.69 -8.75 25.44
CA SER A 86 7.73 -8.66 26.48
C SER A 86 7.28 -7.84 27.69
N ILE A 87 6.58 -6.71 27.46
CA ILE A 87 6.04 -5.86 28.53
C ILE A 87 4.94 -6.61 29.29
N THR A 88 4.06 -7.30 28.57
CA THR A 88 2.95 -8.05 29.16
C THR A 88 3.47 -9.19 30.03
N THR A 89 4.40 -9.99 29.52
CA THR A 89 5.03 -11.10 30.25
C THR A 89 5.78 -10.61 31.47
N ALA A 90 6.57 -9.54 31.34
CA ALA A 90 7.24 -8.93 32.48
C ALA A 90 6.24 -8.41 33.53
N SER A 91 5.14 -7.80 33.09
CA SER A 91 4.08 -7.30 33.97
C SER A 91 3.34 -8.43 34.69
N GLN A 92 3.09 -9.55 34.02
CA GLN A 92 2.49 -10.74 34.62
C GLN A 92 3.40 -11.32 35.70
N LEU A 93 4.71 -11.43 35.43
CA LEU A 93 5.68 -11.88 36.43
C LEU A 93 5.69 -10.91 37.62
N MET A 94 5.76 -9.61 37.38
CA MET A 94 5.75 -8.59 38.43
C MET A 94 4.46 -8.62 39.27
N PHE A 95 3.33 -8.91 38.64
CA PHE A 95 2.05 -9.08 39.32
C PHE A 95 2.07 -10.31 40.24
N ILE A 96 2.53 -11.46 39.75
CA ILE A 96 2.60 -12.70 40.53
C ILE A 96 3.64 -12.57 41.66
N SER A 97 4.77 -11.92 41.41
CA SER A 97 5.83 -11.65 42.39
C SER A 97 5.47 -10.54 43.40
N LYS A 98 4.34 -9.85 43.26
CA LYS A 98 3.91 -8.82 44.22
C LYS A 98 3.68 -9.47 45.59
N GLN A 99 4.22 -8.88 46.65
CA GLN A 99 4.09 -9.37 48.03
C GLN A 99 2.65 -9.70 48.42
N SER A 100 1.68 -8.84 48.08
CA SER A 100 0.26 -9.09 48.36
C SER A 100 -0.32 -10.29 47.60
N GLN A 101 0.15 -10.55 46.38
CA GLN A 101 -0.28 -11.70 45.58
C GLN A 101 0.36 -12.99 46.11
N VAL A 102 1.65 -12.94 46.45
CA VAL A 102 2.37 -14.05 47.10
C VAL A 102 1.72 -14.41 48.44
N ALA A 103 1.42 -13.43 49.28
CA ALA A 103 0.71 -13.65 50.55
C ALA A 103 -0.68 -14.26 50.36
N ARG A 104 -1.41 -13.85 49.31
CA ARG A 104 -2.70 -14.45 48.94
C ARG A 104 -2.53 -15.92 48.51
N LEU A 105 -1.56 -16.20 47.64
CA LEU A 105 -1.24 -17.54 47.15
C LEU A 105 -0.83 -18.49 48.29
N ILE A 106 -0.03 -18.01 49.25
CA ILE A 106 0.36 -18.77 50.44
C ILE A 106 -0.87 -19.21 51.26
N LYS A 107 -1.81 -18.28 51.49
CA LYS A 107 -3.07 -18.57 52.19
C LYS A 107 -3.95 -19.55 51.42
N GLU A 108 -4.13 -19.37 50.11
CA GLU A 108 -4.92 -20.29 49.27
C GLU A 108 -4.32 -21.71 49.21
N ARG A 109 -2.99 -21.82 49.31
CA ARG A 109 -2.26 -23.10 49.26
C ARG A 109 -2.09 -23.75 50.65
N ASN A 110 -2.65 -23.18 51.71
CA ASN A 110 -2.47 -23.62 53.11
C ASN A 110 -0.99 -23.80 53.50
N LEU A 111 -0.13 -22.92 52.99
CA LEU A 111 1.28 -22.88 53.38
C LEU A 111 1.38 -22.09 54.69
N ASP A 112 1.98 -22.70 55.72
CA ASP A 112 2.16 -22.11 57.06
C ASP A 112 3.32 -21.10 57.07
N LEU A 113 3.20 -20.07 56.22
CA LEU A 113 4.21 -19.03 56.01
C LEU A 113 3.58 -17.66 56.25
N GLU A 114 4.18 -16.88 57.15
CA GLU A 114 3.74 -15.51 57.46
C GLU A 114 4.73 -14.47 56.92
N GLU A 115 4.19 -13.33 56.47
CA GLU A 115 5.01 -12.23 55.98
C GLU A 115 5.76 -11.57 57.15
N SER A 116 7.08 -11.39 57.01
CA SER A 116 7.87 -10.72 58.04
C SER A 116 7.59 -9.21 58.04
N VAL A 117 6.82 -8.76 59.03
CA VAL A 117 6.45 -7.34 59.23
C VAL A 117 7.55 -6.54 59.95
N THR A 118 8.61 -7.20 60.40
CA THR A 118 9.69 -6.56 61.17
C THR A 118 10.87 -6.22 60.26
N PRO A 119 11.36 -4.97 60.28
CA PRO A 119 12.47 -4.57 59.42
C PRO A 119 13.78 -5.28 59.83
N PRO A 120 14.66 -5.62 58.87
CA PRO A 120 15.91 -6.32 59.15
C PRO A 120 16.86 -5.44 59.98
N LYS A 121 17.43 -6.02 61.05
CA LYS A 121 18.38 -5.32 61.92
C LYS A 121 19.77 -5.30 61.27
N LYS A 122 20.36 -4.12 61.08
CA LYS A 122 21.77 -4.00 60.70
C LYS A 122 22.66 -4.44 61.86
N ILE A 123 23.45 -5.48 61.63
CA ILE A 123 24.51 -5.90 62.55
C ILE A 123 25.67 -4.91 62.38
N LYS A 124 25.95 -4.09 63.40
CA LYS A 124 27.16 -3.27 63.43
C LYS A 124 28.27 -4.09 64.05
N THR A 125 29.19 -4.57 63.22
CA THR A 125 30.47 -5.09 63.70
C THR A 125 31.29 -3.92 64.25
N ARG A 126 31.85 -4.11 65.44
CA ARG A 126 32.59 -3.10 66.19
C ARG A 126 34.00 -2.91 65.64
#